data_AF-A0A9P6AIC2-F1
#
_entry.id   AF-A0A9P6AIC2-F1
#
_cell.length_a   1.000
_cell.length_b   1.000
_cell.length_c   1.000
_cell.angle_alpha   90.00
_cell.angle_beta   90.00
_cell.angle_gamma   90.00
#
_symmetry.space_group_name_H-M   'P 1'
#
loop_
_entity.id
_entity.type
_entity.pdbx_description
1 polymer ?
#
loop_
_entity_poly.entity_id
_entity_poly.type
_entity_poly.pdbx_seq_one_letter_code
_entity_poly.pdbx_strand_id
1 'polypeptide(L)' 'PASFFYVIPGGQVGAAPIEDIVTTSSSPYAWLCNLPAASYITFEIRDSVGNLQYSGKFPT' A
#
# COMPACT_ATOMS: atom_id res chain seq x y z
N PRO A 1 0.29 -1.85 17.02
CA PRO A 1 0.32 -0.44 16.57
C PRO A 1 -0.61 -0.30 15.36
N ALA A 2 -1.15 0.88 15.09
CA ALA A 2 -1.93 1.09 13.87
C ALA A 2 -0.97 1.18 12.67
N SER A 3 -1.39 0.61 11.55
CA SER A 3 -0.72 0.64 10.27
C SER A 3 -1.62 1.30 9.23
N PHE A 4 -1.04 2.18 8.44
CA PHE A 4 -1.67 2.91 7.34
C PHE A 4 -1.18 2.29 6.04
N PHE A 5 -2.09 1.89 5.17
CA PHE A 5 -1.78 1.20 3.92
C PHE A 5 -2.17 2.09 2.73
N TYR A 6 -1.19 2.38 1.88
CA TYR A 6 -1.39 3.14 0.66
C TYR A 6 -0.97 2.32 -0.56
N VAL A 7 -1.61 2.55 -1.68
CA VAL A 7 -1.19 2.04 -2.99
C VAL A 7 -0.54 3.18 -3.76
N ILE A 8 0.69 2.97 -4.23
CA ILE A 8 1.43 3.92 -5.08
C ILE A 8 1.76 3.28 -6.43
N PRO A 9 2.09 4.08 -7.47
CA PRO A 9 2.55 3.54 -8.74
C PRO A 9 3.76 2.62 -8.55
N GLY A 10 3.77 1.47 -9.24
CA GLY A 10 4.74 0.41 -9.03
C GLY A 10 6.19 0.87 -9.19
N GLY A 11 6.97 0.72 -8.12
CA GLY A 11 8.38 1.10 -8.07
C GLY A 11 8.65 2.60 -7.88
N GLN A 12 7.62 3.42 -7.70
CA GLN A 12 7.77 4.87 -7.51
C GLN A 12 7.66 5.24 -6.02
N VAL A 13 8.75 5.01 -5.27
CA VAL A 13 8.83 5.32 -3.83
C VAL A 13 8.54 6.81 -3.59
N GLY A 14 7.63 7.10 -2.65
CA GLY A 14 7.24 8.47 -2.30
C GLY A 14 6.36 9.18 -3.33
N ALA A 15 5.86 8.47 -4.34
CA ALA A 15 4.83 9.00 -5.23
C ALA A 15 3.51 9.22 -4.49
N ALA A 16 2.65 10.06 -5.04
CA ALA A 16 1.31 10.27 -4.49
C ALA A 16 0.51 8.95 -4.50
N PRO A 17 -0.23 8.63 -3.42
CA PRO A 17 -1.10 7.47 -3.38
C PRO A 17 -2.15 7.50 -4.49
N ILE A 18 -2.29 6.36 -5.17
CA ILE A 18 -3.42 6.05 -6.06
C ILE A 18 -4.66 5.74 -5.20
N GLU A 19 -4.46 5.07 -4.07
CA GLU A 19 -5.51 4.68 -3.13
C GLU A 19 -4.99 4.69 -1.68
N ASP A 20 -5.85 5.09 -0.75
CA ASP A 20 -5.68 4.88 0.69
C ASP A 20 -6.61 3.73 1.09
N ILE A 21 -6.03 2.61 1.51
CA ILE A 21 -6.76 1.36 1.71
C ILE A 21 -7.48 1.39 3.06
N VAL A 22 -6.71 1.58 4.13
CA VAL A 22 -7.22 1.50 5.50
C VAL A 22 -6.17 1.94 6.52
N THR A 23 -6.65 2.34 7.70
CA THR A 23 -5.90 2.29 8.96
C THR A 23 -6.32 1.04 9.74
N THR A 24 -5.41 0.09 9.98
CA THR A 24 -5.74 -1.15 10.71
C THR A 24 -4.64 -1.59 11.66
N SER A 25 -5.01 -2.32 12.71
CA SER A 25 -4.10 -3.04 13.59
C SER A 25 -4.21 -4.57 13.44
N SER A 26 -5.05 -5.04 12.50
CA SER A 26 -5.26 -6.47 12.23
C SER A 26 -4.09 -7.08 11.46
N SER A 27 -3.76 -8.33 11.78
CA SER A 27 -2.80 -9.15 11.05
C SER A 27 -3.28 -10.61 11.05
N PRO A 28 -3.52 -11.23 9.88
CA PRO A 28 -3.36 -10.69 8.52
C PRO A 28 -4.46 -9.69 8.14
N TYR A 29 -4.18 -8.87 7.12
CA TYR A 29 -5.15 -7.98 6.49
C TYR A 29 -5.31 -8.36 5.01
N ALA A 30 -6.54 -8.32 4.51
CA ALA A 30 -6.88 -8.59 3.12
C ALA A 30 -7.56 -7.36 2.50
N TRP A 31 -7.17 -7.02 1.29
CA TRP A 31 -7.70 -5.90 0.51
C TRP A 31 -8.25 -6.41 -0.82
N LEU A 32 -9.41 -5.87 -1.22
CA LEU A 32 -10.01 -6.15 -2.51
C LEU A 32 -9.46 -5.13 -3.53
N CYS A 33 -8.59 -5.60 -4.44
CA CYS A 33 -8.05 -4.76 -5.50
C CYS A 33 -9.15 -4.33 -6.47
N ASN A 34 -9.37 -3.02 -6.61
CA ASN A 34 -10.29 -2.42 -7.59
C ASN A 34 -9.55 -1.45 -8.53
N LEU A 35 -8.33 -1.83 -8.93
CA LEU A 35 -7.50 -1.05 -9.84
C LEU A 35 -7.54 -1.64 -11.27
N PRO A 36 -7.26 -0.83 -12.30
CA PRO A 36 -7.22 -1.31 -13.67
C PRO A 36 -6.23 -2.47 -13.84
N ALA A 37 -6.66 -3.53 -14.52
CA ALA A 37 -5.82 -4.69 -14.81
C ALA A 37 -4.57 -4.30 -15.62
N ALA A 38 -3.52 -5.11 -15.50
CA ALA A 38 -2.24 -4.93 -16.17
C ALA A 38 -1.49 -3.63 -15.80
N SER A 39 -1.87 -3.01 -14.69
CA SER A 39 -1.07 -1.99 -14.03
C SER A 39 -0.08 -2.62 -13.04
N TYR A 40 0.88 -1.83 -12.56
CA TYR A 40 1.78 -2.26 -11.52
C TYR A 40 1.70 -1.29 -10.35
N ILE A 41 1.68 -1.85 -9.15
CA ILE A 41 1.59 -1.09 -7.92
C ILE A 41 2.64 -1.51 -6.91
N THR A 42 2.82 -0.67 -5.91
CA THR A 42 3.60 -0.91 -4.71
C THR A 42 2.73 -0.54 -3.52
N PHE A 43 2.75 -1.34 -2.46
CA PHE A 43 2.16 -0.93 -1.18
C PHE A 43 3.17 -0.10 -0.41
N GLU A 44 2.78 1.09 0.03
CA GLU A 44 3.45 1.84 1.09
C GLU A 44 2.72 1.56 2.40
N ILE A 45 3.47 1.08 3.40
CA ILE A 45 2.96 0.80 4.74
C ILE A 45 3.66 1.76 5.69
N ARG A 46 2.88 2.56 6.40
CA ARG A 46 3.36 3.42 7.48
C ARG A 46 2.84 2.90 8.80
N ASP A 47 3.68 2.79 9.81
CA ASP A 47 3.20 2.50 11.16
C ASP A 47 2.95 3.78 11.96
N SER A 48 2.27 3.64 13.11
CA SER A 48 1.97 4.75 14.02
C SER A 48 3.20 5.42 14.65
N VAL A 49 4.39 4.88 14.44
CA VAL A 49 5.67 5.42 14.94
C VAL A 49 6.43 6.13 13.81
N GLY A 50 5.90 6.12 12.59
CA GLY A 50 6.47 6.78 11.42
C GLY A 50 7.42 5.91 10.61
N ASN A 51 7.56 4.62 10.91
CA ASN A 51 8.35 3.73 10.07
C ASN A 51 7.62 3.48 8.74
N LEU A 52 8.38 3.56 7.66
CA LEU A 52 7.90 3.32 6.30
C LEU A 52 8.50 2.02 5.76
N GLN A 53 7.65 1.19 5.18
CA GLN A 53 8.05 0.03 4.39
C GLN A 53 7.31 0.02 3.06
N TYR A 54 7.97 -0.58 2.06
CA TYR A 54 7.43 -0.74 0.73
C TYR A 54 7.44 -2.21 0.33
N SER A 55 6.38 -2.66 -0.33
CA SER A 55 6.41 -3.96 -1.00
C SER A 55 7.30 -3.91 -2.24
N GLY A 56 7.57 -5.08 -2.82
CA GLY A 56 7.99 -5.13 -4.22
C GLY A 56 6.93 -4.58 -5.17
N LYS A 57 7.31 -4.39 -6.43
CA LYS A 57 6.38 -4.12 -7.54
C LYS A 57 5.60 -5.40 -7.86
N PHE A 58 4.27 -5.34 -7.89
CA PHE A 58 3.45 -6.48 -8.30
C PHE A 58 2.30 -6.05 -9.23
N PRO A 59 1.86 -6.96 -10.14
CA PRO A 59 0.81 -6.66 -11.11
C PRO A 59 -0.59 -6.67 -10.46
N THR A 60 -1.48 -5.81 -10.95
CA THR A 60 -2.92 -5.78 -10.62
C THR A 60 -3.75 -6.51 -11.65
#